data_AF-A0A370WRK6-F1
#
_entry.id   AF-A0A370WRK6-F1
#
_cell.length_a   1.000
_cell.length_b   1.000
_cell.length_c   1.000
_cell.angle_alpha   90.00
_cell.angle_beta   90.00
_cell.angle_gamma   90.00
#
_symmetry.space_group_name_H-M   'P 1'
#
loop_
_entity.id
_entity.type
_entity.pdbx_description
1 polymer ?
#
loop_
_entity_poly.entity_id
_entity_poly.type
_entity_poly.pdbx_seq_one_letter_code
_entity_poly.pdbx_strand_id
1 'polypeptide(L)'
;KIVNVALGEVSATSTDAINGSQLNATDQALSTLQDALENGGVIDPGTGQSLAVTYSNATKNIISLGNLGTPVEVMNVATGLAGSDAVNVDQLDGAITTLTNSLSASLRYVKVNATGSDANATGPNAVAIGSTATASITGAVAIGTGARALGANSVAIGINSLAAGANTVSVGNIGSERKIINVDDGDYSDGSTDAINGGQLFTLLGALNRRMGVLDVTQPLFAIEGVSGDNTASLNGGDANSYTSMAFGVGSFASGIQTVAFGLSNSVLSDNSAAIGVSASTGTDEPYSAAIGSNVSTTGSNAVAIGSQTQANADYAVAIGTNNAYAIGTGTVAIGNSARANKLTDNSIAIGSSASVAANVTDAVALGNLASVSAGAIGGVALGQGAVANRGNAVSLGNPRATPNFPDPISRQIINVAAGTEGTDAVIINQLQGVAQPLGIPINIDGSIGEPTYTIDDTGYHTIAEALDALAGLSGSDPNAVSYDEDSDKDTVTLGGTNGTLLQNVTAGSVADDSMDAINGSQLFDTALSIATTLGGNATVNADGTVSEPV
;
A
#
# COMPACT_ATOMS: atom_id res chain seq x y z
N LYS A 1 -25.48 -100.82 -133.70
CA LYS A 1 -24.28 -101.04 -132.86
C LYS A 1 -23.15 -101.49 -133.77
N ILE A 2 -22.09 -100.69 -133.91
CA ILE A 2 -20.87 -101.18 -134.55
C ILE A 2 -20.12 -101.96 -133.47
N VAL A 3 -19.75 -103.21 -133.75
CA VAL A 3 -19.13 -104.13 -132.80
C VAL A 3 -17.68 -104.42 -133.22
N ASN A 4 -16.83 -104.79 -132.27
CA ASN A 4 -15.41 -105.11 -132.47
C ASN A 4 -14.54 -103.93 -132.99
N VAL A 5 -14.87 -102.70 -132.57
CA VAL A 5 -14.03 -101.52 -132.86
C VAL A 5 -12.77 -101.59 -132.00
N ALA A 6 -11.60 -101.60 -132.65
CA ALA A 6 -10.30 -101.53 -131.96
C ALA A 6 -10.16 -100.22 -131.16
N LEU A 7 -9.17 -100.14 -130.26
CA LEU A 7 -8.87 -98.88 -129.57
C LEU A 7 -8.36 -97.86 -130.61
N GLY A 8 -9.07 -96.73 -130.76
CA GLY A 8 -8.63 -95.61 -131.60
C GLY A 8 -7.54 -94.79 -130.91
N GLU A 9 -6.70 -94.08 -131.66
CA GLU A 9 -5.72 -93.20 -131.04
C GLU A 9 -6.41 -92.03 -130.33
N VAL A 10 -6.07 -91.75 -129.06
CA VAL A 10 -6.61 -90.59 -128.31
C VAL A 10 -5.60 -89.46 -128.37
N SER A 11 -5.77 -88.58 -129.37
CA SER A 11 -4.99 -87.36 -129.54
C SER A 11 -5.86 -86.24 -130.10
N ALA A 12 -5.44 -84.98 -129.94
CA ALA A 12 -6.23 -83.81 -130.35
C ALA A 12 -6.53 -83.76 -131.87
N THR A 13 -5.78 -84.51 -132.69
CA THR A 13 -5.90 -84.55 -134.14
C THR A 13 -6.45 -85.89 -134.67
N SER A 14 -6.72 -86.86 -133.80
CA SER A 14 -7.22 -88.16 -134.22
C SER A 14 -8.64 -88.05 -134.78
N THR A 15 -8.87 -88.68 -135.92
CA THR A 15 -10.22 -88.89 -136.47
C THR A 15 -10.70 -90.32 -136.27
N ASP A 16 -9.97 -91.13 -135.50
CA ASP A 16 -10.33 -92.51 -135.21
C ASP A 16 -11.64 -92.56 -134.41
N ALA A 17 -12.49 -93.52 -134.73
CA ALA A 17 -13.67 -93.79 -133.94
C ALA A 17 -13.27 -94.42 -132.60
N ILE A 18 -13.54 -93.71 -131.50
CA ILE A 18 -13.33 -94.19 -130.13
C ILE A 18 -14.39 -95.23 -129.77
N ASN A 19 -13.95 -96.35 -129.20
CA ASN A 19 -14.87 -97.41 -128.78
C ASN A 19 -15.43 -97.15 -127.37
N GLY A 20 -16.46 -97.90 -126.98
CA GLY A 20 -17.11 -97.72 -125.68
C GLY A 20 -16.17 -97.92 -124.48
N SER A 21 -15.10 -98.71 -124.60
CA SER A 21 -14.13 -98.89 -123.53
C SER A 21 -13.25 -97.65 -123.31
N GLN A 22 -12.94 -96.88 -124.36
CA GLN A 22 -12.17 -95.64 -124.27
C GLN A 22 -12.99 -94.50 -123.67
N LEU A 23 -14.24 -94.34 -124.09
CA LEU A 23 -15.14 -93.34 -123.49
C LEU A 23 -15.43 -93.69 -122.01
N ASN A 24 -15.69 -94.96 -121.71
CA ASN A 24 -15.90 -95.41 -120.33
C ASN A 24 -14.64 -95.27 -119.46
N ALA A 25 -13.43 -95.36 -120.03
CA ALA A 25 -12.20 -95.07 -119.30
C ALA A 25 -12.12 -93.58 -118.92
N THR A 26 -12.49 -92.68 -119.84
CA THR A 26 -12.59 -91.24 -119.55
C THR A 26 -13.68 -90.95 -118.52
N ASP A 27 -14.86 -91.56 -118.64
CA ASP A 27 -15.96 -91.35 -117.70
C ASP A 27 -15.62 -91.90 -116.31
N GLN A 28 -14.95 -93.05 -116.20
CA GLN A 28 -14.44 -93.55 -114.93
C GLN A 28 -13.37 -92.62 -114.33
N ALA A 29 -12.50 -92.02 -115.16
CA ALA A 29 -11.53 -91.05 -114.67
C ALA A 29 -12.21 -89.76 -114.17
N LEU A 30 -13.26 -89.29 -114.86
CA LEU A 30 -14.06 -88.14 -114.44
C LEU A 30 -14.86 -88.45 -113.17
N SER A 31 -15.45 -89.65 -113.07
CA SER A 31 -16.13 -90.13 -111.86
C SER A 31 -15.16 -90.25 -110.70
N THR A 32 -13.97 -90.80 -110.92
CA THR A 32 -12.93 -90.88 -109.89
C THR A 32 -12.48 -89.49 -109.44
N LEU A 33 -12.38 -88.53 -110.37
CA LEU A 33 -12.07 -87.14 -110.04
C LEU A 33 -13.21 -86.47 -109.26
N GLN A 34 -14.47 -86.70 -109.65
CA GLN A 34 -15.64 -86.22 -108.93
C GLN A 34 -15.66 -86.78 -107.50
N ASP A 35 -15.51 -88.11 -107.36
CA ASP A 35 -15.42 -88.78 -106.07
C ASP A 35 -14.25 -88.24 -105.26
N ALA A 36 -13.11 -87.95 -105.89
CA ALA A 36 -11.95 -87.37 -105.20
C ALA A 36 -12.22 -85.93 -104.72
N LEU A 37 -12.99 -85.13 -105.47
CA LEU A 37 -13.35 -83.76 -105.10
C LEU A 37 -14.44 -83.71 -104.01
N GLU A 38 -15.40 -84.63 -104.06
CA GLU A 38 -16.44 -84.79 -103.03
C GLU A 38 -15.85 -85.35 -101.74
N ASN A 39 -15.10 -86.47 -101.81
CA ASN A 39 -14.44 -87.06 -100.64
C ASN A 39 -13.31 -86.17 -100.09
N GLY A 40 -12.72 -85.32 -100.94
CA GLY A 40 -11.73 -84.32 -100.56
C GLY A 40 -12.30 -83.09 -99.86
N GLY A 41 -13.63 -82.97 -99.73
CA GLY A 41 -14.31 -81.87 -99.05
C GLY A 41 -14.33 -80.55 -99.82
N VAL A 42 -14.01 -80.55 -101.12
CA VAL A 42 -14.03 -79.35 -101.98
C VAL A 42 -15.43 -79.06 -102.49
N ILE A 43 -16.24 -80.10 -102.67
CA ILE A 43 -17.64 -80.03 -103.08
C ILE A 43 -18.51 -80.56 -101.94
N ASP A 44 -19.58 -79.85 -101.62
CA ASP A 44 -20.60 -80.29 -100.69
C ASP A 44 -21.37 -81.49 -101.30
N PRO A 45 -21.33 -82.69 -100.69
CA PRO A 45 -21.99 -83.87 -101.25
C PRO A 45 -23.53 -83.80 -101.21
N GLY A 46 -24.12 -82.90 -100.40
CA GLY A 46 -25.56 -82.68 -100.34
C GLY A 46 -26.07 -81.65 -101.35
N THR A 47 -25.29 -80.60 -101.64
CA THR A 47 -25.72 -79.47 -102.48
C THR A 47 -25.01 -79.35 -103.83
N GLY A 48 -23.87 -80.03 -104.02
CA GLY A 48 -23.03 -79.93 -105.21
C GLY A 48 -22.28 -78.60 -105.35
N GLN A 49 -22.35 -77.71 -104.35
CA GLN A 49 -21.69 -76.42 -104.35
C GLN A 49 -20.24 -76.52 -103.87
N SER A 50 -19.39 -75.58 -104.30
CA SER A 50 -18.01 -75.52 -103.82
C SER A 50 -17.95 -75.03 -102.36
N LEU A 51 -17.19 -75.76 -101.54
CA LEU A 51 -16.82 -75.39 -100.17
C LEU A 51 -15.42 -74.76 -100.10
N ALA A 52 -14.79 -74.52 -101.25
CA ALA A 52 -13.47 -73.92 -101.31
C ALA A 52 -13.50 -72.46 -100.81
N VAL A 53 -12.48 -72.07 -100.05
CA VAL A 53 -12.24 -70.67 -99.72
C VAL A 53 -11.77 -69.94 -100.99
N THR A 54 -12.53 -68.92 -101.41
CA THR A 54 -12.23 -68.14 -102.63
C THR A 54 -12.07 -66.65 -102.32
N TYR A 55 -11.42 -65.94 -103.23
CA TYR A 55 -11.42 -64.47 -103.23
C TYR A 55 -12.80 -63.93 -103.60
N SER A 56 -13.26 -62.91 -102.88
CA SER A 56 -14.59 -62.30 -103.09
C SER A 56 -14.60 -61.23 -104.18
N ASN A 57 -13.44 -60.89 -104.75
CA ASN A 57 -13.32 -59.93 -105.84
C ASN A 57 -12.20 -60.31 -106.83
N ALA A 58 -12.22 -59.69 -108.01
CA ALA A 58 -11.25 -59.95 -109.08
C ALA A 58 -9.82 -59.50 -108.72
N THR A 59 -9.66 -58.54 -107.80
CA THR A 59 -8.35 -58.03 -107.33
C THR A 59 -7.67 -58.94 -106.31
N LYS A 60 -8.34 -60.00 -105.85
CA LYS A 60 -7.81 -61.01 -104.91
C LYS A 60 -7.23 -60.43 -103.62
N ASN A 61 -7.78 -59.32 -103.15
CA ASN A 61 -7.37 -58.67 -101.89
C ASN A 61 -8.42 -58.81 -100.78
N ILE A 62 -9.49 -59.56 -101.02
CA ILE A 62 -10.53 -59.86 -100.03
C ILE A 62 -10.88 -61.34 -100.10
N ILE A 63 -10.87 -62.00 -98.95
CA ILE A 63 -11.46 -63.32 -98.72
C ILE A 63 -12.63 -63.09 -97.75
N SER A 64 -13.85 -63.37 -98.18
CA SER A 64 -15.02 -63.42 -97.30
C SER A 64 -15.22 -64.85 -96.84
N LEU A 65 -15.16 -65.07 -95.53
CA LEU A 65 -15.42 -66.37 -94.93
C LEU A 65 -16.89 -66.43 -94.45
N GLY A 66 -17.67 -67.37 -94.98
CA GLY A 66 -19.09 -67.52 -94.66
C GLY A 66 -19.97 -66.34 -95.11
N ASN A 67 -21.17 -66.27 -94.52
CA ASN A 67 -22.15 -65.20 -94.78
C ASN A 67 -22.07 -64.10 -93.71
N LEU A 68 -22.49 -62.89 -94.08
CA LEU A 68 -22.63 -61.78 -93.13
C LEU A 68 -23.56 -62.18 -91.96
N GLY A 69 -23.07 -62.01 -90.74
CA GLY A 69 -23.79 -62.37 -89.51
C GLY A 69 -23.54 -63.78 -88.99
N THR A 70 -22.87 -64.65 -89.75
CA THR A 70 -22.48 -66.00 -89.33
C THR A 70 -20.98 -66.19 -89.53
N PRO A 71 -20.14 -65.71 -88.58
CA PRO A 71 -18.69 -65.77 -88.73
C PRO A 71 -18.18 -67.22 -88.75
N VAL A 72 -17.10 -67.44 -89.49
CA VAL A 72 -16.42 -68.74 -89.58
C VAL A 72 -15.21 -68.74 -88.66
N GLU A 73 -15.06 -69.78 -87.86
CA GLU A 73 -13.85 -70.00 -87.08
C GLU A 73 -12.71 -70.44 -88.00
N VAL A 74 -11.56 -69.76 -87.90
CA VAL A 74 -10.32 -70.19 -88.55
C VAL A 74 -9.46 -70.83 -87.47
N MET A 75 -9.43 -72.17 -87.46
CA MET A 75 -8.71 -72.94 -86.47
C MET A 75 -7.30 -73.33 -86.94
N ASN A 76 -6.44 -73.69 -85.98
CA ASN A 76 -5.07 -74.13 -86.24
C ASN A 76 -4.20 -73.08 -86.96
N VAL A 77 -4.43 -71.80 -86.65
CA VAL A 77 -3.62 -70.69 -87.13
C VAL A 77 -2.32 -70.65 -86.32
N ALA A 78 -1.20 -70.91 -87.00
CA ALA A 78 0.13 -70.78 -86.42
C ALA A 78 0.42 -69.33 -86.00
N THR A 79 1.35 -69.13 -85.07
CA THR A 79 1.79 -67.81 -84.61
C THR A 79 2.26 -66.96 -85.79
N GLY A 80 1.63 -65.80 -86.01
CA GLY A 80 2.04 -64.85 -87.05
C GLY A 80 3.40 -64.22 -86.74
N LEU A 81 4.26 -64.11 -87.75
CA LEU A 81 5.63 -63.59 -87.62
C LEU A 81 5.80 -62.24 -88.32
N ALA A 82 5.13 -62.02 -89.46
CA ALA A 82 5.11 -60.76 -90.18
C ALA A 82 3.87 -59.92 -89.81
N GLY A 83 3.95 -58.60 -90.02
CA GLY A 83 2.83 -57.68 -89.73
C GLY A 83 1.58 -57.88 -90.58
N SER A 84 1.65 -58.70 -91.64
CA SER A 84 0.52 -59.10 -92.48
C SER A 84 -0.03 -60.49 -92.15
N ASP A 85 0.59 -61.22 -91.24
CA ASP A 85 0.12 -62.54 -90.83
C ASP A 85 -1.09 -62.41 -89.92
N ALA A 86 -1.95 -63.45 -89.92
CA ALA A 86 -3.03 -63.54 -88.96
C ALA A 86 -2.48 -63.74 -87.54
N VAL A 87 -3.12 -63.11 -86.56
CA VAL A 87 -2.82 -63.27 -85.14
C VAL A 87 -3.73 -64.35 -84.56
N ASN A 88 -3.17 -65.29 -83.80
CA ASN A 88 -3.96 -66.27 -83.07
C ASN A 88 -4.29 -65.80 -81.64
N VAL A 89 -5.19 -66.51 -80.95
CA VAL A 89 -5.67 -66.10 -79.62
C VAL A 89 -4.53 -66.08 -78.59
N ASP A 90 -3.60 -67.04 -78.65
CA ASP A 90 -2.45 -67.10 -77.72
C ASP A 90 -1.56 -65.86 -77.82
N GLN A 91 -1.32 -65.33 -79.03
CA GLN A 91 -0.56 -64.09 -79.22
C GLN A 91 -1.28 -62.88 -78.60
N LEU A 92 -2.61 -62.81 -78.72
CA LEU A 92 -3.43 -61.75 -78.13
C LEU A 92 -3.43 -61.84 -76.59
N ASP A 93 -3.63 -63.04 -76.04
CA ASP A 93 -3.62 -63.27 -74.59
C ASP A 93 -2.24 -62.99 -73.98
N GLY A 94 -1.17 -63.35 -74.69
CA GLY A 94 0.20 -63.02 -74.31
C GLY A 94 0.43 -61.50 -74.26
N ALA A 95 -0.08 -60.76 -75.26
CA ALA A 95 -0.01 -59.30 -75.29
C ALA A 95 -0.82 -58.66 -74.15
N ILE A 96 -2.05 -59.12 -73.89
CA ILE A 96 -2.91 -58.66 -72.80
C ILE A 96 -2.26 -58.94 -71.44
N THR A 97 -1.71 -60.14 -71.27
CA THR A 97 -1.00 -60.52 -70.04
C THR A 97 0.23 -59.65 -69.82
N THR A 98 1.00 -59.39 -70.88
CA THR A 98 2.17 -58.50 -70.84
C THR A 98 1.77 -57.07 -70.47
N LEU A 99 0.68 -56.55 -71.03
CA LEU A 99 0.16 -55.23 -70.69
C LEU A 99 -0.27 -55.16 -69.23
N THR A 100 -1.06 -56.13 -68.76
CA THR A 100 -1.50 -56.23 -67.36
C THR A 100 -0.31 -56.30 -66.41
N ASN A 101 0.65 -57.19 -66.67
CA ASN A 101 1.85 -57.33 -65.87
C ASN A 101 2.73 -56.07 -65.92
N SER A 102 2.84 -55.43 -67.08
CA SER A 102 3.60 -54.18 -67.23
C SER A 102 2.96 -53.05 -66.43
N LEU A 103 1.64 -52.94 -66.41
CA LEU A 103 0.93 -51.97 -65.57
C LEU A 103 1.10 -52.29 -64.08
N SER A 104 1.01 -53.56 -63.68
CA SER A 104 1.24 -53.99 -62.30
C SER A 104 2.69 -53.82 -61.83
N ALA A 105 3.67 -54.08 -62.68
CA ALA A 105 5.09 -54.03 -62.35
C ALA A 105 5.71 -52.63 -62.51
N SER A 106 5.41 -51.92 -63.59
CA SER A 106 6.13 -50.70 -64.02
C SER A 106 5.73 -49.43 -63.27
N LEU A 107 4.59 -49.40 -62.57
CA LEU A 107 4.29 -48.31 -61.66
C LEU A 107 5.17 -48.44 -60.42
N ARG A 108 6.29 -47.70 -60.40
CA ARG A 108 7.26 -47.73 -59.30
C ARG A 108 6.72 -47.08 -58.02
N TYR A 109 5.98 -46.00 -58.16
CA TYR A 109 5.52 -45.16 -57.03
C TYR A 109 4.01 -45.22 -56.78
N VAL A 110 3.24 -45.86 -57.66
CA VAL A 110 1.79 -46.03 -57.51
C VAL A 110 1.47 -47.53 -57.51
N LYS A 111 1.21 -48.09 -56.33
CA LYS A 111 0.71 -49.45 -56.17
C LYS A 111 -0.69 -49.38 -55.58
N VAL A 112 -1.66 -49.94 -56.28
CA VAL A 112 -3.07 -49.96 -55.84
C VAL A 112 -3.42 -51.38 -55.44
N ASN A 113 -3.75 -51.57 -54.16
CA ASN A 113 -4.32 -52.81 -53.63
C ASN A 113 -5.75 -52.51 -53.18
N ALA A 114 -6.70 -52.53 -54.13
CA ALA A 114 -8.07 -52.10 -53.91
C ALA A 114 -9.01 -53.31 -53.77
N THR A 115 -9.86 -53.29 -52.73
CA THR A 115 -10.91 -54.30 -52.49
C THR A 115 -12.31 -53.69 -52.39
N GLY A 116 -12.44 -52.37 -52.57
CA GLY A 116 -13.70 -51.62 -52.43
C GLY A 116 -14.17 -50.99 -53.74
N SER A 117 -15.29 -50.28 -53.71
CA SER A 117 -15.91 -49.65 -54.89
C SER A 117 -15.02 -48.59 -55.55
N ASP A 118 -15.27 -48.31 -56.83
CA ASP A 118 -14.52 -47.36 -57.63
C ASP A 118 -14.42 -45.95 -57.01
N ALA A 119 -13.31 -45.27 -57.32
CA ALA A 119 -13.15 -43.84 -57.04
C ALA A 119 -13.96 -43.02 -58.06
N ASN A 120 -14.52 -41.89 -57.61
CA ASN A 120 -15.40 -41.04 -58.40
C ASN A 120 -14.75 -39.65 -58.63
N ALA A 121 -14.03 -39.51 -59.74
CA ALA A 121 -13.44 -38.25 -60.22
C ALA A 121 -14.29 -37.64 -61.36
N THR A 122 -15.51 -37.18 -61.04
CA THR A 122 -16.43 -36.59 -62.04
C THR A 122 -16.19 -35.11 -62.30
N GLY A 123 -15.44 -34.41 -61.46
CA GLY A 123 -15.11 -32.99 -61.66
C GLY A 123 -14.12 -32.78 -62.81
N PRO A 124 -14.21 -31.67 -63.56
CA PRO A 124 -13.16 -31.29 -64.51
C PRO A 124 -11.79 -31.18 -63.82
N ASN A 125 -10.76 -31.84 -64.37
CA ASN A 125 -9.40 -31.90 -63.78
C ASN A 125 -9.34 -32.50 -62.35
N ALA A 126 -10.30 -33.35 -61.98
CA ALA A 126 -10.34 -33.97 -60.66
C ALA A 126 -9.42 -35.19 -60.56
N VAL A 127 -8.92 -35.45 -59.36
CA VAL A 127 -8.14 -36.66 -59.01
C VAL A 127 -8.82 -37.37 -57.84
N ALA A 128 -9.19 -38.63 -58.01
CA ALA A 128 -9.71 -39.47 -56.92
C ALA A 128 -8.91 -40.77 -56.81
N ILE A 129 -8.35 -41.04 -55.63
CA ILE A 129 -7.51 -42.22 -55.35
C ILE A 129 -8.00 -42.87 -54.06
N GLY A 130 -8.52 -44.09 -54.15
CA GLY A 130 -9.03 -44.88 -53.01
C GLY A 130 -10.49 -45.26 -53.18
N SER A 131 -10.92 -46.31 -52.48
CA SER A 131 -12.31 -46.80 -52.58
C SER A 131 -13.29 -45.70 -52.19
N THR A 132 -14.31 -45.45 -53.01
CA THR A 132 -15.32 -44.39 -52.81
C THR A 132 -14.78 -42.97 -52.61
N ALA A 133 -13.49 -42.73 -52.92
CA ALA A 133 -12.93 -41.37 -52.94
C ALA A 133 -13.70 -40.54 -53.98
N THR A 134 -14.16 -39.35 -53.60
CA THR A 134 -15.05 -38.52 -54.41
C THR A 134 -14.44 -37.14 -54.64
N ALA A 135 -14.14 -36.82 -55.89
CA ALA A 135 -13.68 -35.51 -56.35
C ALA A 135 -14.60 -35.03 -57.48
N SER A 136 -15.72 -34.41 -57.12
CA SER A 136 -16.82 -34.11 -58.05
C SER A 136 -16.83 -32.67 -58.58
N ILE A 137 -15.91 -31.83 -58.14
CA ILE A 137 -15.85 -30.40 -58.52
C ILE A 137 -14.52 -30.11 -59.23
N THR A 138 -14.49 -29.04 -60.02
CA THR A 138 -13.31 -28.60 -60.78
C THR A 138 -12.07 -28.48 -59.90
N GLY A 139 -10.98 -29.12 -60.33
CA GLY A 139 -9.66 -29.06 -59.66
C GLY A 139 -9.61 -29.77 -58.30
N ALA A 140 -10.61 -30.58 -57.95
CA ALA A 140 -10.67 -31.28 -56.68
C ALA A 140 -9.73 -32.50 -56.64
N VAL A 141 -9.09 -32.74 -55.49
CA VAL A 141 -8.20 -33.89 -55.26
C VAL A 141 -8.64 -34.64 -54.01
N ALA A 142 -9.06 -35.89 -54.15
CA ALA A 142 -9.45 -36.77 -53.05
C ALA A 142 -8.52 -37.99 -52.98
N ILE A 143 -7.77 -38.13 -51.89
CA ILE A 143 -6.78 -39.20 -51.70
C ILE A 143 -7.07 -39.92 -50.39
N GLY A 144 -7.47 -41.20 -50.47
CA GLY A 144 -7.85 -42.06 -49.36
C GLY A 144 -9.26 -42.63 -49.51
N THR A 145 -9.51 -43.79 -48.91
CA THR A 145 -10.84 -44.42 -48.92
C THR A 145 -11.88 -43.47 -48.34
N GLY A 146 -13.00 -43.25 -49.05
CA GLY A 146 -14.07 -42.34 -48.62
C GLY A 146 -13.68 -40.87 -48.50
N ALA A 147 -12.49 -40.45 -48.96
CA ALA A 147 -12.10 -39.03 -48.99
C ALA A 147 -13.01 -38.26 -49.95
N ARG A 148 -13.46 -37.06 -49.57
CA ARG A 148 -14.45 -36.26 -50.31
C ARG A 148 -13.97 -34.83 -50.49
N ALA A 149 -13.54 -34.49 -51.69
CA ALA A 149 -13.20 -33.13 -52.10
C ALA A 149 -14.39 -32.52 -52.87
N LEU A 150 -15.17 -31.69 -52.16
CA LEU A 150 -16.45 -31.16 -52.64
C LEU A 150 -16.43 -29.64 -52.88
N GLY A 151 -15.30 -28.98 -52.64
CA GLY A 151 -15.07 -27.58 -52.98
C GLY A 151 -14.27 -27.45 -54.27
N ALA A 152 -14.41 -26.32 -54.97
CA ALA A 152 -13.55 -26.03 -56.12
C ALA A 152 -12.09 -25.89 -55.69
N ASN A 153 -11.16 -26.51 -56.43
CA ASN A 153 -9.73 -26.55 -56.10
C ASN A 153 -9.42 -27.07 -54.68
N SER A 154 -10.28 -27.91 -54.09
CA SER A 154 -10.07 -28.43 -52.75
C SER A 154 -9.33 -29.76 -52.75
N VAL A 155 -8.62 -30.06 -51.66
CA VAL A 155 -7.84 -31.29 -51.50
C VAL A 155 -8.25 -31.99 -50.21
N ALA A 156 -8.76 -33.22 -50.30
CA ALA A 156 -9.06 -34.07 -49.16
C ALA A 156 -8.03 -35.19 -49.07
N ILE A 157 -7.24 -35.22 -48.00
CA ILE A 157 -6.14 -36.18 -47.79
C ILE A 157 -6.44 -37.05 -46.57
N GLY A 158 -6.46 -38.37 -46.75
CA GLY A 158 -6.70 -39.36 -45.71
C GLY A 158 -8.09 -40.00 -45.78
N ILE A 159 -8.23 -41.16 -45.14
CA ILE A 159 -9.49 -41.92 -45.09
C ILE A 159 -10.61 -41.06 -44.49
N ASN A 160 -11.74 -40.98 -45.18
CA ASN A 160 -12.93 -40.21 -44.80
C ASN A 160 -12.70 -38.70 -44.58
N SER A 161 -11.62 -38.12 -45.11
CA SER A 161 -11.41 -36.66 -45.02
C SER A 161 -12.42 -35.91 -45.88
N LEU A 162 -12.87 -34.74 -45.43
CA LEU A 162 -13.85 -33.90 -46.11
C LEU A 162 -13.29 -32.50 -46.36
N ALA A 163 -13.10 -32.13 -47.62
CA ALA A 163 -12.71 -30.79 -48.05
C ALA A 163 -13.90 -30.12 -48.77
N ALA A 164 -14.82 -29.56 -47.99
CA ALA A 164 -16.07 -28.97 -48.51
C ALA A 164 -15.91 -27.51 -49.00
N GLY A 165 -14.94 -26.75 -48.49
CA GLY A 165 -14.69 -25.37 -48.89
C GLY A 165 -13.79 -25.26 -50.13
N ALA A 166 -14.01 -24.25 -50.98
CA ALA A 166 -13.14 -23.98 -52.12
C ALA A 166 -11.73 -23.55 -51.65
N ASN A 167 -10.69 -23.93 -52.39
CA ASN A 167 -9.28 -23.63 -52.09
C ASN A 167 -8.82 -24.08 -50.69
N THR A 168 -9.35 -25.19 -50.18
CA THR A 168 -8.97 -25.75 -48.87
C THR A 168 -8.24 -27.07 -49.00
N VAL A 169 -7.30 -27.33 -48.09
CA VAL A 169 -6.71 -28.65 -47.89
C VAL A 169 -7.23 -29.20 -46.56
N SER A 170 -7.98 -30.30 -46.60
CA SER A 170 -8.47 -31.00 -45.42
C SER A 170 -7.71 -32.30 -45.21
N VAL A 171 -7.21 -32.49 -44.00
CA VAL A 171 -6.56 -33.73 -43.56
C VAL A 171 -7.47 -34.60 -42.69
N GLY A 172 -8.77 -34.27 -42.59
CA GLY A 172 -9.71 -34.99 -41.72
C GLY A 172 -11.17 -34.61 -41.95
N ASN A 173 -12.01 -34.98 -40.98
CA ASN A 173 -13.41 -34.56 -40.89
C ASN A 173 -13.73 -34.31 -39.43
N ILE A 174 -14.86 -33.66 -39.14
CA ILE A 174 -15.31 -33.39 -37.76
C ILE A 174 -15.36 -34.71 -36.96
N GLY A 175 -14.65 -34.75 -35.83
CA GLY A 175 -14.52 -35.93 -34.96
C GLY A 175 -13.53 -36.99 -35.46
N SER A 176 -12.79 -36.71 -36.53
CA SER A 176 -11.72 -37.56 -37.09
C SER A 176 -10.60 -36.67 -37.66
N GLU A 177 -10.24 -35.64 -36.92
CA GLU A 177 -9.16 -34.70 -37.23
C GLU A 177 -7.80 -35.39 -37.09
N ARG A 178 -6.84 -34.99 -37.93
CA ARG A 178 -5.47 -35.50 -37.89
C ARG A 178 -4.52 -34.40 -37.46
N LYS A 179 -3.53 -34.76 -36.65
CA LYS A 179 -2.41 -33.87 -36.33
C LYS A 179 -1.48 -33.77 -37.55
N ILE A 180 -1.04 -32.55 -37.85
CA ILE A 180 0.08 -32.31 -38.76
C ILE A 180 1.32 -32.15 -37.87
N ILE A 181 2.24 -33.12 -37.93
CA ILE A 181 3.43 -33.18 -37.07
C ILE A 181 4.70 -33.03 -37.90
N ASN A 182 5.81 -32.70 -37.24
CA ASN A 182 7.10 -32.40 -37.88
C ASN A 182 7.02 -31.20 -38.84
N VAL A 183 6.25 -30.19 -38.46
CA VAL A 183 6.20 -28.88 -39.12
C VAL A 183 7.36 -28.07 -38.57
N ASP A 184 8.29 -27.66 -39.44
CA ASP A 184 9.40 -26.79 -39.07
C ASP A 184 8.89 -25.41 -38.58
N ASP A 185 9.76 -24.61 -37.99
CA ASP A 185 9.39 -23.25 -37.56
C ASP A 185 9.03 -22.41 -38.79
N GLY A 186 7.82 -21.85 -38.83
CA GLY A 186 7.40 -20.95 -39.90
C GLY A 186 7.98 -19.54 -39.72
N ASP A 187 8.19 -18.80 -40.81
CA ASP A 187 8.68 -17.42 -40.68
C ASP A 187 7.64 -16.51 -40.00
N TYR A 188 8.03 -15.84 -38.92
CA TYR A 188 7.21 -14.85 -38.23
C TYR A 188 7.52 -13.43 -38.73
N SER A 189 7.02 -13.09 -39.92
CA SER A 189 7.15 -11.76 -40.54
C SER A 189 5.82 -11.30 -41.17
N ASP A 190 5.67 -9.99 -41.38
CA ASP A 190 4.46 -9.44 -42.02
C ASP A 190 4.32 -9.97 -43.45
N GLY A 191 3.14 -10.52 -43.76
CA GLY A 191 2.87 -11.19 -45.03
C GLY A 191 3.32 -12.66 -45.13
N SER A 192 3.86 -13.27 -44.06
CA SER A 192 4.20 -14.70 -44.07
C SER A 192 2.96 -15.59 -44.29
N THR A 193 3.15 -16.67 -45.07
CA THR A 193 2.13 -17.67 -45.37
C THR A 193 2.45 -19.05 -44.78
N ASP A 194 3.44 -19.13 -43.91
CA ASP A 194 3.90 -20.38 -43.31
C ASP A 194 2.98 -20.84 -42.17
N ALA A 195 2.93 -22.15 -41.96
CA ALA A 195 2.26 -22.71 -40.79
C ALA A 195 3.12 -22.52 -39.54
N ILE A 196 2.53 -22.04 -38.45
CA ILE A 196 3.19 -21.90 -37.15
C ILE A 196 3.05 -23.19 -36.35
N ASN A 197 4.15 -23.68 -35.78
CA ASN A 197 4.15 -24.91 -34.98
C ASN A 197 3.94 -24.64 -33.48
N GLY A 198 3.82 -25.73 -32.69
CA GLY A 198 3.59 -25.66 -31.25
C GLY A 198 4.76 -25.07 -30.44
N GLY A 199 6.01 -25.20 -30.91
CA GLY A 199 7.19 -24.63 -30.25
C GLY A 199 7.21 -23.10 -30.34
N GLN A 200 6.85 -22.56 -31.49
CA GLN A 200 6.69 -21.11 -31.69
C GLN A 200 5.56 -20.54 -30.84
N LEU A 201 4.39 -21.20 -30.80
CA LEU A 201 3.27 -20.78 -29.94
C LEU A 201 3.61 -20.89 -28.46
N PHE A 202 4.31 -21.96 -28.04
CA PHE A 202 4.76 -22.12 -26.66
C PHE A 202 5.73 -21.01 -26.25
N THR A 203 6.65 -20.64 -27.14
CA THR A 203 7.58 -19.53 -26.93
C THR A 203 6.83 -18.20 -26.77
N LEU A 204 5.85 -17.93 -27.64
CA LEU A 204 5.01 -16.76 -27.55
C LEU A 204 4.16 -16.74 -26.28
N LEU A 205 3.52 -17.85 -25.91
CA LEU A 205 2.71 -17.96 -24.70
C LEU A 205 3.57 -17.86 -23.45
N GLY A 206 4.80 -18.39 -23.47
CA GLY A 206 5.79 -18.19 -22.42
C GLY A 206 6.15 -16.71 -22.26
N ALA A 207 6.37 -15.99 -23.38
CA ALA A 207 6.59 -14.55 -23.35
C ALA A 207 5.36 -13.76 -22.87
N LEU A 208 4.15 -14.20 -23.24
CA LEU A 208 2.89 -13.59 -22.81
C LEU A 208 2.64 -13.82 -21.32
N ASN A 209 2.85 -15.03 -20.80
CA ASN A 209 2.71 -15.35 -19.38
C ASN A 209 3.73 -14.57 -18.53
N ARG A 210 4.95 -14.34 -19.03
CA ARG A 210 5.91 -13.44 -18.38
C ARG A 210 5.46 -11.97 -18.39
N ARG A 211 4.69 -11.55 -19.41
CA ARG A 211 4.13 -10.18 -19.49
C ARG A 211 2.80 -10.00 -18.75
N MET A 212 2.05 -11.09 -18.53
CA MET A 212 0.72 -11.07 -17.91
C MET A 212 0.71 -11.55 -16.45
N GLY A 213 1.78 -12.19 -15.98
CA GLY A 213 2.10 -12.25 -14.56
C GLY A 213 2.67 -10.91 -14.13
N VAL A 214 1.83 -10.06 -13.53
CA VAL A 214 2.14 -8.75 -12.93
C VAL A 214 3.57 -8.67 -12.35
N LEU A 215 4.29 -7.55 -12.49
CA LEU A 215 5.53 -7.27 -11.72
C LEU A 215 6.66 -8.32 -11.89
N ASP A 216 7.40 -8.34 -13.01
CA ASP A 216 8.79 -8.81 -12.94
C ASP A 216 9.66 -7.68 -12.37
N VAL A 217 9.73 -7.69 -11.05
CA VAL A 217 10.50 -6.79 -10.20
C VAL A 217 11.73 -7.50 -9.68
N THR A 218 12.52 -8.07 -10.58
CA THR A 218 13.82 -8.60 -10.17
C THR A 218 14.72 -7.54 -9.50
N GLN A 219 14.31 -6.23 -9.50
CA GLN A 219 14.55 -5.20 -8.46
C GLN A 219 13.52 -4.00 -8.52
N PRO A 220 12.28 -4.00 -7.96
CA PRO A 220 12.05 -3.55 -6.56
C PRO A 220 10.79 -4.13 -5.84
N LEU A 221 10.77 -4.05 -4.49
CA LEU A 221 9.73 -4.70 -3.66
C LEU A 221 8.30 -4.12 -3.80
N PHE A 222 8.11 -2.88 -4.27
CA PHE A 222 6.80 -2.31 -4.66
C PHE A 222 6.99 -1.23 -5.73
N ALA A 223 6.43 -1.42 -6.93
CA ALA A 223 6.30 -0.37 -7.94
C ALA A 223 4.82 0.01 -8.08
N ILE A 224 4.47 1.24 -7.67
CA ILE A 224 3.15 1.83 -7.95
C ILE A 224 3.37 2.93 -8.98
N GLU A 225 3.27 2.54 -10.24
CA GLU A 225 3.31 3.47 -11.37
C GLU A 225 2.08 4.39 -11.29
N GLY A 226 2.33 5.70 -11.21
CA GLY A 226 1.28 6.71 -11.26
C GLY A 226 0.64 6.66 -12.63
N VAL A 227 -0.65 6.32 -12.70
CA VAL A 227 -1.40 6.11 -13.95
C VAL A 227 -1.51 7.39 -14.82
N SER A 228 -0.93 8.54 -14.42
CA SER A 228 -0.91 9.76 -15.26
C SER A 228 0.16 10.82 -14.95
N GLY A 229 1.31 10.52 -14.32
CA GLY A 229 2.36 11.54 -14.06
C GLY A 229 3.61 11.02 -13.33
N ASP A 230 4.71 11.79 -13.40
CA ASP A 230 6.04 11.42 -12.87
C ASP A 230 6.02 11.26 -11.33
N ASN A 231 6.01 10.01 -10.86
CA ASN A 231 6.42 9.67 -9.50
C ASN A 231 7.90 9.29 -9.55
N THR A 232 8.80 10.13 -9.04
CA THR A 232 10.23 9.84 -8.99
C THR A 232 10.59 9.34 -7.60
N ALA A 233 10.34 8.05 -7.35
CA ALA A 233 11.05 7.33 -6.29
C ALA A 233 12.48 7.13 -6.81
N SER A 234 13.37 8.09 -6.56
CA SER A 234 14.72 7.99 -7.06
C SER A 234 15.47 6.91 -6.27
N LEU A 235 15.56 5.71 -6.85
CA LEU A 235 16.69 4.82 -6.59
C LEU A 235 17.91 5.45 -7.28
N ASN A 236 18.37 6.62 -6.81
CA ASN A 236 19.49 7.40 -7.37
C ASN A 236 20.75 6.52 -7.54
N GLY A 237 20.85 5.73 -8.62
CA GLY A 237 22.00 4.89 -8.95
C GLY A 237 22.44 3.88 -7.88
N GLY A 238 21.62 3.62 -6.87
CA GLY A 238 21.96 2.76 -5.74
C GLY A 238 21.56 1.31 -5.97
N ASP A 239 22.42 0.36 -5.59
CA ASP A 239 22.08 -1.05 -5.48
C ASP A 239 20.80 -1.22 -4.65
N ALA A 240 19.76 -1.81 -5.25
CA ALA A 240 18.47 -2.06 -4.59
C ALA A 240 18.61 -2.93 -3.32
N ASN A 241 19.74 -3.62 -3.13
CA ASN A 241 20.04 -4.38 -1.91
C ASN A 241 20.58 -3.51 -0.75
N SER A 242 21.05 -2.28 -1.02
CA SER A 242 21.64 -1.38 -0.01
C SER A 242 20.77 -0.15 0.29
N TYR A 243 19.78 0.18 -0.57
CA TYR A 243 19.01 1.41 -0.50
C TYR A 243 17.50 1.14 -0.71
N THR A 244 16.65 1.59 0.23
CA THR A 244 15.19 1.40 0.17
C THR A 244 14.44 2.72 0.29
N SER A 245 14.24 3.43 -0.81
CA SER A 245 13.49 4.71 -0.82
C SER A 245 12.11 4.54 -1.47
N MET A 246 11.09 5.16 -0.89
CA MET A 246 9.69 5.08 -1.33
C MET A 246 9.17 6.47 -1.68
N ALA A 247 8.62 6.67 -2.88
CA ALA A 247 7.80 7.83 -3.22
C ALA A 247 6.43 7.37 -3.74
N PHE A 248 5.36 7.82 -3.07
CA PHE A 248 3.98 7.48 -3.39
C PHE A 248 3.12 8.74 -3.46
N GLY A 249 2.33 8.87 -4.53
CA GLY A 249 1.44 10.01 -4.79
C GLY A 249 2.08 11.12 -5.65
N VAL A 250 1.23 11.98 -6.22
CA VAL A 250 1.59 12.86 -7.35
C VAL A 250 2.62 13.92 -6.95
N GLY A 251 3.68 14.06 -7.76
CA GLY A 251 4.71 15.10 -7.58
C GLY A 251 5.56 14.95 -6.31
N SER A 252 5.45 13.81 -5.62
CA SER A 252 6.30 13.52 -4.46
C SER A 252 7.67 13.01 -4.92
N PHE A 253 8.72 13.52 -4.28
CA PHE A 253 10.12 13.27 -4.60
C PHE A 253 10.85 12.71 -3.37
N ALA A 254 11.50 11.56 -3.54
CA ALA A 254 12.35 10.94 -2.52
C ALA A 254 13.77 10.80 -3.09
N SER A 255 14.69 11.64 -2.63
CA SER A 255 16.08 11.72 -3.13
C SER A 255 17.12 11.12 -2.19
N GLY A 256 16.84 11.10 -0.89
CA GLY A 256 17.72 10.51 0.11
C GLY A 256 17.68 8.98 0.12
N ILE A 257 18.62 8.38 0.83
CA ILE A 257 18.72 6.95 1.12
C ILE A 257 17.72 6.55 2.22
N GLN A 258 17.05 5.40 2.09
CA GLN A 258 16.15 4.88 3.14
C GLN A 258 15.01 5.85 3.52
N THR A 259 14.42 6.51 2.52
CA THR A 259 13.42 7.57 2.74
C THR A 259 11.98 7.16 2.46
N VAL A 260 11.02 7.88 3.04
CA VAL A 260 9.58 7.73 2.77
C VAL A 260 8.96 9.06 2.35
N ALA A 261 8.51 9.20 1.10
CA ALA A 261 7.69 10.31 0.62
C ALA A 261 6.28 9.81 0.28
N PHE A 262 5.26 10.19 1.04
CA PHE A 262 3.88 9.69 0.85
C PHE A 262 2.86 10.83 0.79
N GLY A 263 2.20 11.02 -0.36
CA GLY A 263 1.14 12.00 -0.58
C GLY A 263 1.39 12.91 -1.78
N LEU A 264 1.08 14.20 -1.67
CA LEU A 264 1.09 15.16 -2.78
C LEU A 264 2.24 16.16 -2.66
N SER A 265 3.10 16.26 -3.67
CA SER A 265 4.15 17.29 -3.76
C SER A 265 5.12 17.31 -2.57
N ASN A 266 5.41 16.17 -1.96
CA ASN A 266 6.38 16.08 -0.87
C ASN A 266 7.82 16.05 -1.42
N SER A 267 8.79 16.51 -0.64
CA SER A 267 10.21 16.54 -1.03
C SER A 267 11.10 16.02 0.10
N VAL A 268 11.55 14.77 0.01
CA VAL A 268 12.46 14.17 0.99
C VAL A 268 13.88 14.19 0.43
N LEU A 269 14.68 15.14 0.89
CA LEU A 269 16.02 15.42 0.36
C LEU A 269 17.17 14.89 1.22
N SER A 270 16.87 14.26 2.36
CA SER A 270 17.88 13.73 3.30
C SER A 270 17.69 12.25 3.57
N ASP A 271 18.77 11.57 3.94
CA ASP A 271 18.79 10.15 4.26
C ASP A 271 17.98 9.82 5.51
N ASN A 272 17.48 8.58 5.61
CA ASN A 272 16.73 8.05 6.74
C ASN A 272 15.51 8.90 7.16
N SER A 273 14.98 9.70 6.24
CA SER A 273 13.97 10.73 6.54
C SER A 273 12.61 10.41 5.93
N ALA A 274 11.56 11.03 6.46
CA ALA A 274 10.20 10.80 5.99
C ALA A 274 9.43 12.11 5.81
N ALA A 275 8.74 12.26 4.68
CA ALA A 275 7.70 13.27 4.47
C ALA A 275 6.36 12.62 4.10
N ILE A 276 5.32 12.91 4.88
CA ILE A 276 4.00 12.28 4.72
C ILE A 276 2.94 13.39 4.73
N GLY A 277 2.16 13.53 3.66
CA GLY A 277 1.07 14.51 3.56
C GLY A 277 1.11 15.34 2.28
N VAL A 278 0.97 16.66 2.38
CA VAL A 278 0.89 17.58 1.25
C VAL A 278 1.94 18.69 1.37
N SER A 279 2.82 18.82 0.40
CA SER A 279 3.90 19.82 0.42
C SER A 279 4.76 19.75 1.69
N ALA A 280 4.98 18.55 2.21
CA ALA A 280 5.92 18.30 3.31
C ALA A 280 7.33 18.13 2.75
N SER A 281 8.32 18.79 3.36
CA SER A 281 9.70 18.79 2.92
C SER A 281 10.65 18.49 4.06
N THR A 282 11.68 17.69 3.77
CA THR A 282 12.87 17.59 4.61
C THR A 282 14.03 18.36 3.97
N GLY A 283 14.98 18.81 4.77
CA GLY A 283 16.18 19.51 4.33
C GLY A 283 17.11 18.62 3.53
N THR A 284 18.23 19.18 3.07
CA THR A 284 19.34 18.49 2.39
C THR A 284 20.46 18.23 3.39
N ASP A 285 21.07 17.05 3.39
CA ASP A 285 22.15 16.66 4.31
C ASP A 285 21.78 16.68 5.81
N GLU A 286 20.48 16.53 6.12
CA GLU A 286 19.89 16.54 7.46
C GLU A 286 19.18 15.21 7.78
N PRO A 287 19.93 14.13 8.05
CA PRO A 287 19.37 12.79 8.17
C PRO A 287 18.43 12.61 9.37
N TYR A 288 17.63 11.55 9.32
CA TYR A 288 16.70 11.15 10.39
C TYR A 288 15.59 12.17 10.70
N SER A 289 15.21 13.01 9.73
CA SER A 289 14.16 14.01 9.92
C SER A 289 12.77 13.51 9.50
N ALA A 290 11.72 14.05 10.13
CA ALA A 290 10.33 13.67 9.85
C ALA A 290 9.44 14.90 9.66
N ALA A 291 8.85 15.04 8.47
CA ALA A 291 7.92 16.11 8.10
C ALA A 291 6.52 15.53 7.81
N ILE A 292 5.58 15.61 8.74
CA ILE A 292 4.28 14.93 8.63
C ILE A 292 3.13 15.95 8.66
N GLY A 293 2.41 16.09 7.55
CA GLY A 293 1.18 16.87 7.43
C GLY A 293 1.18 17.80 6.22
N SER A 294 0.62 19.01 6.36
CA SER A 294 0.46 19.95 5.24
C SER A 294 1.34 21.18 5.36
N ASN A 295 2.18 21.45 4.36
CA ASN A 295 3.14 22.57 4.35
C ASN A 295 4.08 22.51 5.56
N VAL A 296 4.73 21.36 5.74
CA VAL A 296 5.62 21.09 6.87
C VAL A 296 7.06 21.11 6.37
N SER A 297 7.97 21.70 7.14
CA SER A 297 9.40 21.75 6.81
C SER A 297 10.25 21.29 7.98
N THR A 298 11.23 20.43 7.70
CA THR A 298 12.37 20.18 8.59
C THR A 298 13.64 20.61 7.88
N THR A 299 14.55 21.32 8.55
CA THR A 299 15.87 21.71 7.98
C THR A 299 17.03 21.50 8.94
N GLY A 300 16.88 20.57 9.88
CA GLY A 300 17.95 20.14 10.79
C GLY A 300 17.92 18.64 10.99
N SER A 301 19.06 18.08 11.37
CA SER A 301 19.26 16.66 11.60
C SER A 301 18.42 16.19 12.78
N ASN A 302 17.82 15.01 12.69
CA ASN A 302 16.91 14.48 13.72
C ASN A 302 15.69 15.37 14.03
N ALA A 303 15.36 16.35 13.18
CA ALA A 303 14.24 17.25 13.42
C ALA A 303 12.89 16.57 13.11
N VAL A 304 11.88 16.88 13.91
CA VAL A 304 10.52 16.33 13.78
C VAL A 304 9.51 17.48 13.68
N ALA A 305 8.84 17.62 12.54
CA ALA A 305 7.75 18.55 12.35
C ALA A 305 6.45 17.81 12.01
N ILE A 306 5.38 18.06 12.76
CA ILE A 306 4.08 17.39 12.58
C ILE A 306 2.93 18.40 12.64
N GLY A 307 2.03 18.36 11.65
CA GLY A 307 0.76 19.10 11.60
C GLY A 307 0.58 19.97 10.36
N SER A 308 0.20 21.25 10.49
CA SER A 308 -0.02 22.13 9.33
C SER A 308 0.70 23.46 9.47
N GLN A 309 1.50 23.83 8.47
CA GLN A 309 2.34 25.03 8.50
C GLN A 309 3.31 24.98 9.70
N THR A 310 4.03 23.86 9.87
CA THR A 310 4.97 23.67 11.00
C THR A 310 6.41 23.61 10.49
N GLN A 311 7.34 24.10 11.31
CA GLN A 311 8.75 24.19 10.95
C GLN A 311 9.64 23.75 12.11
N ALA A 312 10.43 22.70 11.90
CA ALA A 312 11.50 22.28 12.80
C ALA A 312 12.84 22.46 12.06
N ASN A 313 13.42 23.65 12.15
CA ASN A 313 14.48 24.13 11.25
C ASN A 313 15.86 24.19 11.92
N ALA A 314 16.11 23.30 12.89
CA ALA A 314 17.38 23.17 13.59
C ALA A 314 17.56 21.72 14.07
N ASP A 315 18.78 21.33 14.39
CA ASP A 315 19.10 19.98 14.82
C ASP A 315 18.34 19.62 16.10
N TYR A 316 17.81 18.40 16.16
CA TYR A 316 17.02 17.88 17.28
C TYR A 316 15.74 18.68 17.61
N ALA A 317 15.32 19.60 16.73
CA ALA A 317 14.13 20.41 16.95
C ALA A 317 12.84 19.59 16.76
N VAL A 318 11.84 19.82 17.63
CA VAL A 318 10.53 19.17 17.58
C VAL A 318 9.43 20.23 17.49
N ALA A 319 8.73 20.30 16.37
CA ALA A 319 7.58 21.20 16.16
C ALA A 319 6.30 20.41 15.88
N ILE A 320 5.35 20.39 16.82
CA ILE A 320 4.08 19.66 16.66
C ILE A 320 2.92 20.63 16.85
N GLY A 321 2.14 20.90 15.80
CA GLY A 321 1.02 21.85 15.91
C GLY A 321 0.44 22.33 14.60
N THR A 322 -0.21 23.48 14.63
CA THR A 322 -0.79 24.12 13.45
C THR A 322 -0.55 25.62 13.48
N ASN A 323 -0.76 26.30 12.35
CA ASN A 323 -0.66 27.76 12.23
C ASN A 323 0.72 28.30 12.63
N ASN A 324 1.78 27.90 11.93
CA ASN A 324 3.12 28.46 12.15
C ASN A 324 3.70 28.10 13.52
N ALA A 325 3.61 26.81 13.89
CA ALA A 325 4.32 26.27 15.06
C ALA A 325 5.79 26.03 14.69
N TYR A 326 6.69 26.68 15.42
CA TYR A 326 8.10 26.85 15.03
C TYR A 326 9.05 26.39 16.14
N ALA A 327 9.97 25.50 15.79
CA ALA A 327 11.13 25.11 16.59
C ALA A 327 12.39 25.39 15.76
N ILE A 328 13.04 26.55 15.99
CA ILE A 328 14.13 27.07 15.13
C ILE A 328 15.48 27.11 15.88
N GLY A 329 15.51 26.80 17.18
CA GLY A 329 16.75 26.61 17.94
C GLY A 329 17.13 25.13 18.04
N THR A 330 18.41 24.84 18.28
CA THR A 330 18.92 23.47 18.44
C THR A 330 18.30 22.82 19.68
N GLY A 331 17.81 21.59 19.56
CA GLY A 331 17.19 20.86 20.68
C GLY A 331 15.90 21.50 21.21
N THR A 332 15.25 22.35 20.42
CA THR A 332 14.02 23.04 20.87
C THR A 332 12.77 22.21 20.70
N VAL A 333 11.79 22.44 21.57
CA VAL A 333 10.47 21.81 21.49
C VAL A 333 9.40 22.90 21.39
N ALA A 334 8.59 22.87 20.33
CA ALA A 334 7.43 23.74 20.15
C ALA A 334 6.18 22.89 19.89
N ILE A 335 5.28 22.79 20.87
CA ILE A 335 4.08 21.95 20.78
C ILE A 335 2.82 22.79 21.03
N GLY A 336 1.94 22.88 20.03
CA GLY A 336 0.68 23.61 20.11
C GLY A 336 0.41 24.51 18.91
N ASN A 337 -0.83 24.98 18.79
CA ASN A 337 -1.19 25.95 17.76
C ASN A 337 -0.38 27.24 17.93
N SER A 338 0.33 27.71 16.90
CA SER A 338 1.16 28.91 16.94
C SER A 338 2.24 28.90 18.05
N ALA A 339 2.65 27.74 18.57
CA ALA A 339 3.72 27.64 19.56
C ALA A 339 5.08 27.96 18.91
N ARG A 340 5.93 28.77 19.57
CA ARG A 340 7.17 29.28 18.96
C ARG A 340 8.37 29.24 19.91
N ALA A 341 9.34 28.39 19.58
CA ALA A 341 10.72 28.55 20.02
C ALA A 341 11.49 29.20 18.86
N ASN A 342 11.78 30.51 18.99
CA ASN A 342 12.32 31.32 17.90
C ASN A 342 13.80 31.00 17.60
N LYS A 343 14.41 31.77 16.70
CA LYS A 343 15.82 31.59 16.33
C LYS A 343 16.75 31.76 17.54
N LEU A 344 17.81 30.93 17.61
CA LEU A 344 18.84 30.95 18.66
C LEU A 344 18.26 30.75 20.08
N THR A 345 17.25 29.91 20.22
CA THR A 345 16.67 29.54 21.53
C THR A 345 17.06 28.13 21.94
N ASP A 346 18.35 27.78 21.87
CA ASP A 346 18.80 26.39 22.08
C ASP A 346 18.29 25.80 23.41
N ASN A 347 17.97 24.50 23.41
CA ASN A 347 17.42 23.73 24.54
C ASN A 347 16.12 24.30 25.15
N SER A 348 15.37 25.12 24.41
CA SER A 348 14.16 25.76 24.93
C SER A 348 12.88 25.00 24.59
N ILE A 349 11.88 25.13 25.46
CA ILE A 349 10.59 24.44 25.38
C ILE A 349 9.46 25.48 25.32
N ALA A 350 8.56 25.37 24.34
CA ALA A 350 7.35 26.16 24.19
C ALA A 350 6.15 25.21 23.97
N ILE A 351 5.40 24.92 25.02
CA ILE A 351 4.27 23.98 24.97
C ILE A 351 2.98 24.70 25.37
N GLY A 352 2.00 24.70 24.48
CA GLY A 352 0.71 25.36 24.63
C GLY A 352 0.37 26.25 23.44
N SER A 353 -0.93 26.50 23.23
CA SER A 353 -1.36 27.39 22.15
C SER A 353 -0.76 28.79 22.33
N SER A 354 -0.04 29.30 21.34
CA SER A 354 0.68 30.58 21.36
C SER A 354 1.74 30.71 22.48
N ALA A 355 2.23 29.59 23.03
CA ALA A 355 3.39 29.60 23.91
C ALA A 355 4.61 30.10 23.12
N SER A 356 5.45 30.98 23.70
CA SER A 356 6.55 31.59 22.96
C SER A 356 7.81 31.80 23.80
N VAL A 357 8.96 31.37 23.28
CA VAL A 357 10.28 31.76 23.77
C VAL A 357 10.87 32.76 22.79
N ALA A 358 11.20 33.98 23.25
CA ALA A 358 11.77 35.03 22.41
C ALA A 358 13.15 34.61 21.84
N ALA A 359 13.53 35.16 20.69
CA ALA A 359 14.81 34.84 20.05
C ALA A 359 16.01 35.17 20.96
N ASN A 360 17.11 34.41 20.82
CA ASN A 360 18.34 34.52 21.63
C ASN A 360 18.13 34.25 23.14
N VAL A 361 17.17 33.40 23.48
CA VAL A 361 16.91 32.97 24.86
C VAL A 361 17.08 31.47 24.93
N THR A 362 18.19 30.99 25.50
CA THR A 362 18.47 29.56 25.67
C THR A 362 17.92 29.02 26.99
N ASP A 363 17.78 27.70 27.06
CA ASP A 363 17.44 26.93 28.26
C ASP A 363 16.13 27.40 28.94
N ALA A 364 15.22 27.98 28.14
CA ALA A 364 13.99 28.58 28.62
C ALA A 364 12.78 27.66 28.45
N VAL A 365 11.79 27.81 29.33
CA VAL A 365 10.58 26.98 29.32
C VAL A 365 9.34 27.87 29.36
N ALA A 366 8.50 27.83 28.33
CA ALA A 366 7.16 28.39 28.32
C ALA A 366 6.14 27.26 28.25
N LEU A 367 5.44 27.01 29.36
CA LEU A 367 4.45 25.92 29.48
C LEU A 367 3.08 26.48 29.83
N GLY A 368 2.17 26.51 28.85
CA GLY A 368 0.80 26.98 28.97
C GLY A 368 0.35 27.80 27.77
N ASN A 369 -0.96 27.92 27.57
CA ASN A 369 -1.50 28.80 26.54
C ASN A 369 -1.05 30.26 26.81
N LEU A 370 -0.50 30.94 25.80
CA LEU A 370 0.04 32.30 25.91
C LEU A 370 1.20 32.47 26.93
N ALA A 371 1.78 31.37 27.44
CA ALA A 371 2.97 31.47 28.28
C ALA A 371 4.15 32.01 27.45
N SER A 372 4.96 32.90 28.01
CA SER A 372 6.09 33.46 27.27
C SER A 372 7.33 33.72 28.10
N VAL A 373 8.48 33.54 27.47
CA VAL A 373 9.78 33.96 28.00
C VAL A 373 10.28 35.13 27.17
N SER A 374 10.48 36.27 27.82
CA SER A 374 10.83 37.54 27.19
C SER A 374 12.28 37.56 26.72
N ALA A 375 12.61 38.43 25.77
CA ALA A 375 13.98 38.61 25.30
C ALA A 375 14.93 38.92 26.47
N GLY A 376 16.11 38.27 26.47
CA GLY A 376 17.12 38.41 27.52
C GLY A 376 16.87 37.57 28.78
N ALA A 377 15.74 36.86 28.89
CA ALA A 377 15.43 36.03 30.06
C ALA A 377 15.98 34.59 29.94
N ILE A 378 17.30 34.45 29.72
CA ILE A 378 18.00 33.15 29.58
C ILE A 378 17.76 32.26 30.82
N GLY A 379 17.38 31.00 30.62
CA GLY A 379 17.02 30.10 31.73
C GLY A 379 15.69 30.44 32.43
N GLY A 380 14.90 31.34 31.85
CA GLY A 380 13.59 31.74 32.39
C GLY A 380 12.53 30.65 32.18
N VAL A 381 11.67 30.44 33.19
CA VAL A 381 10.60 29.45 33.16
C VAL A 381 9.26 30.17 33.38
N ALA A 382 8.37 30.19 32.39
CA ALA A 382 7.00 30.66 32.51
C ALA A 382 6.04 29.46 32.60
N LEU A 383 5.40 29.27 33.74
CA LEU A 383 4.49 28.16 34.00
C LEU A 383 3.06 28.64 34.20
N GLY A 384 2.16 28.13 33.38
CA GLY A 384 0.74 28.42 33.41
C GLY A 384 0.29 29.41 32.33
N GLN A 385 -1.03 29.48 32.17
CA GLN A 385 -1.66 30.26 31.12
C GLN A 385 -1.35 31.76 31.28
N GLY A 386 -0.86 32.39 30.22
CA GLY A 386 -0.47 33.80 30.22
C GLY A 386 0.74 34.16 31.08
N ALA A 387 1.46 33.20 31.67
CA ALA A 387 2.64 33.50 32.49
C ALA A 387 3.75 34.13 31.64
N VAL A 388 4.47 35.10 32.21
CA VAL A 388 5.57 35.81 31.53
C VAL A 388 6.82 35.73 32.40
N ALA A 389 7.85 35.04 31.93
CA ALA A 389 9.20 35.14 32.50
C ALA A 389 9.91 36.32 31.84
N ASN A 390 10.18 37.37 32.62
CA ASN A 390 10.78 38.62 32.15
C ASN A 390 12.25 38.81 32.56
N ARG A 391 12.84 37.80 33.21
CA ARG A 391 14.23 37.78 33.66
C ARG A 391 14.74 36.34 33.67
N GLY A 392 16.05 36.18 33.47
CA GLY A 392 16.69 34.87 33.42
C GLY A 392 16.79 34.20 34.79
N ASN A 393 17.02 32.89 34.79
CA ASN A 393 17.16 32.04 35.99
C ASN A 393 16.02 32.21 37.00
N ALA A 394 14.78 32.38 36.53
CA ALA A 394 13.62 32.60 37.38
C ALA A 394 12.40 31.83 36.88
N VAL A 395 11.60 31.33 37.83
CA VAL A 395 10.29 30.74 37.56
C VAL A 395 9.21 31.81 37.77
N SER A 396 8.50 32.15 36.71
CA SER A 396 7.30 32.98 36.72
C SER A 396 6.06 32.11 36.65
N LEU A 397 5.18 32.29 37.63
CA LEU A 397 3.87 31.62 37.71
C LEU A 397 2.73 32.54 37.25
N GLY A 398 3.04 33.68 36.65
CA GLY A 398 2.08 34.75 36.44
C GLY A 398 2.57 35.82 35.47
N ASN A 399 1.81 36.89 35.34
CA ASN A 399 2.15 38.06 34.56
C ASN A 399 1.74 39.31 35.34
N PRO A 400 2.71 40.13 35.79
CA PRO A 400 2.40 41.32 36.58
C PRO A 400 1.78 42.46 35.74
N ARG A 401 1.66 42.28 34.42
CA ARG A 401 1.21 43.31 33.49
C ARG A 401 -0.11 42.90 32.82
N ALA A 402 -1.08 43.81 32.83
CA ALA A 402 -2.29 43.67 32.05
C ALA A 402 -1.97 43.58 30.55
N THR A 403 -2.60 42.64 29.86
CA THR A 403 -2.47 42.43 28.40
C THR A 403 -3.87 42.35 27.78
N PRO A 404 -4.02 42.52 26.46
CA PRO A 404 -5.33 42.39 25.80
C PRO A 404 -6.04 41.06 26.07
N ASN A 405 -5.29 39.98 26.31
CA ASN A 405 -5.83 38.66 26.63
C ASN A 405 -6.06 38.43 28.13
N PHE A 406 -5.42 39.26 28.98
CA PHE A 406 -5.46 39.20 30.45
C PHE A 406 -5.56 40.61 31.02
N PRO A 407 -6.77 41.17 31.14
CA PRO A 407 -6.95 42.56 31.55
C PRO A 407 -6.44 42.83 32.97
N ASP A 408 -6.34 41.80 33.81
CA ASP A 408 -5.79 41.89 35.16
C ASP A 408 -4.42 41.20 35.26
N PRO A 409 -3.48 41.71 36.07
CA PRO A 409 -2.27 40.99 36.45
C PRO A 409 -2.60 39.60 37.01
N ILE A 410 -1.92 38.58 36.53
CA ILE A 410 -2.10 37.21 36.97
C ILE A 410 -0.99 36.89 37.96
N SER A 411 -1.35 36.59 39.20
CA SER A 411 -0.47 35.97 40.19
C SER A 411 -1.09 34.67 40.67
N ARG A 412 -0.27 33.65 40.92
CA ARG A 412 -0.73 32.34 41.37
C ARG A 412 -0.15 32.03 42.74
N GLN A 413 -0.97 31.44 43.60
CA GLN A 413 -0.50 30.83 44.83
C GLN A 413 0.22 29.52 44.49
N ILE A 414 1.20 29.17 45.33
CA ILE A 414 1.84 27.85 45.31
C ILE A 414 1.25 27.06 46.49
N ILE A 415 0.49 26.01 46.19
CA ILE A 415 -0.14 25.15 47.20
C ILE A 415 0.59 23.80 47.27
N ASN A 416 0.38 23.05 48.36
CA ASN A 416 1.02 21.76 48.62
C ASN A 416 2.55 21.84 48.74
N VAL A 417 3.05 22.92 49.31
CA VAL A 417 4.48 23.11 49.61
C VAL A 417 4.74 22.63 51.04
N ALA A 418 5.75 21.80 51.24
CA ALA A 418 6.21 21.40 52.56
C ALA A 418 7.01 22.53 53.23
N ALA A 419 7.19 22.46 54.54
CA ALA A 419 8.05 23.42 55.25
C ALA A 419 9.50 23.32 54.76
N GLY A 420 10.10 24.44 54.40
CA GLY A 420 11.50 24.52 53.98
C GLY A 420 12.46 24.26 55.15
N THR A 421 13.56 23.57 54.88
CA THR A 421 14.57 23.20 55.88
C THR A 421 15.97 23.69 55.53
N GLU A 422 16.21 24.05 54.27
CA GLU A 422 17.47 24.60 53.78
C GLU A 422 17.35 26.11 53.46
N GLY A 423 18.49 26.78 53.35
CA GLY A 423 18.54 28.24 53.13
C GLY A 423 17.97 28.73 51.79
N THR A 424 17.69 27.82 50.85
CA THR A 424 17.11 28.12 49.53
C THR A 424 15.71 27.57 49.34
N ASP A 425 15.11 26.99 50.39
CA ASP A 425 13.76 26.46 50.32
C ASP A 425 12.70 27.58 50.37
N ALA A 426 11.54 27.31 49.78
CA ALA A 426 10.38 28.18 49.94
C ALA A 426 9.85 28.10 51.38
N VAL A 427 9.48 29.25 51.94
CA VAL A 427 8.85 29.35 53.26
C VAL A 427 7.34 29.29 53.10
N ILE A 428 6.68 28.42 53.88
CA ILE A 428 5.21 28.33 53.90
C ILE A 428 4.62 29.19 55.03
N ILE A 429 3.32 29.50 54.93
CA ILE A 429 2.60 30.34 55.91
C ILE A 429 2.75 29.79 57.35
N ASN A 430 2.74 28.47 57.55
CA ASN A 430 2.90 27.87 58.87
C ASN A 430 4.28 28.18 59.51
N GLN A 431 5.36 28.18 58.72
CA GLN A 431 6.69 28.55 59.21
C GLN A 431 6.75 30.05 59.56
N LEU A 432 6.13 30.90 58.74
CA LEU A 432 6.02 32.33 59.05
C LEU A 432 5.16 32.58 60.31
N GLN A 433 4.08 31.83 60.50
CA GLN A 433 3.27 31.87 61.73
C GLN A 433 4.10 31.47 62.95
N GLY A 434 4.98 30.48 62.85
CA GLY A 434 5.91 30.11 63.92
C GLY A 434 6.84 31.25 64.38
N VAL A 435 7.16 32.19 63.48
CA VAL A 435 7.95 33.40 63.80
C VAL A 435 7.06 34.55 64.28
N ALA A 436 5.88 34.73 63.69
CA ALA A 436 4.99 35.87 63.96
C ALA A 436 4.20 35.75 65.28
N GLN A 437 3.75 34.54 65.64
CA GLN A 437 2.93 34.29 66.83
C GLN A 437 3.63 34.71 68.14
N PRO A 438 4.91 34.37 68.40
CA PRO A 438 5.60 34.82 69.62
C PRO A 438 5.75 36.35 69.73
N LEU A 439 5.66 37.08 68.61
CA LEU A 439 5.79 38.53 68.55
C LEU A 439 4.43 39.25 68.67
N GLY A 440 3.32 38.49 68.79
CA GLY A 440 1.96 39.03 68.84
C GLY A 440 1.45 39.53 67.48
N ILE A 441 2.10 39.12 66.38
CA ILE A 441 1.79 39.59 65.01
C ILE A 441 0.84 38.58 64.34
N PRO A 442 -0.40 38.96 63.97
CA PRO A 442 -1.30 38.08 63.24
C PRO A 442 -0.90 37.97 61.76
N ILE A 443 -1.04 36.77 61.19
CA ILE A 443 -0.99 36.56 59.73
C ILE A 443 -2.41 36.40 59.23
N ASN A 444 -2.87 37.30 58.36
CA ASN A 444 -4.22 37.33 57.82
C ASN A 444 -4.47 36.19 56.82
N ILE A 445 -5.73 35.89 56.52
CA ILE A 445 -6.11 34.79 55.61
C ILE A 445 -5.65 34.99 54.16
N ASP A 446 -5.41 36.24 53.76
CA ASP A 446 -4.86 36.61 52.46
C ASP A 446 -3.31 36.54 52.42
N GLY A 447 -2.68 36.17 53.54
CA GLY A 447 -1.23 36.10 53.70
C GLY A 447 -0.57 37.43 54.06
N SER A 448 -1.33 38.52 54.24
CA SER A 448 -0.78 39.79 54.72
C SER A 448 -0.39 39.70 56.22
N ILE A 449 0.65 40.44 56.59
CA ILE A 449 1.12 40.53 57.98
C ILE A 449 0.34 41.68 58.63
N GLY A 450 -0.40 41.40 59.70
CA GLY A 450 -1.10 42.43 60.48
C GLY A 450 -0.18 43.16 61.45
N GLU A 451 -0.74 44.11 62.20
CA GLU A 451 0.00 44.84 63.22
C GLU A 451 0.09 44.01 64.51
N PRO A 452 1.23 44.01 65.24
CA PRO A 452 1.28 43.39 66.55
C PRO A 452 0.28 44.08 67.49
N THR A 453 -0.19 43.37 68.51
CA THR A 453 -1.00 43.97 69.57
C THR A 453 -0.43 43.58 70.93
N TYR A 454 0.05 44.57 71.67
CA TYR A 454 0.53 44.45 73.04
C TYR A 454 -0.51 45.05 73.99
N THR A 455 -1.14 44.24 74.83
CA THR A 455 -2.17 44.71 75.76
C THR A 455 -1.57 45.06 77.12
N ILE A 456 -1.75 46.30 77.56
CA ILE A 456 -1.37 46.78 78.89
C ILE A 456 -2.58 47.51 79.48
N ASP A 457 -3.05 47.08 80.65
CA ASP A 457 -4.24 47.61 81.32
C ASP A 457 -5.46 47.70 80.37
N ASP A 458 -5.79 46.57 79.72
CA ASP A 458 -6.86 46.43 78.72
C ASP A 458 -6.77 47.36 77.49
N THR A 459 -5.70 48.14 77.35
CA THR A 459 -5.42 49.01 76.20
C THR A 459 -4.42 48.34 75.26
N GLY A 460 -4.74 48.29 73.96
CA GLY A 460 -3.87 47.70 72.93
C GLY A 460 -2.89 48.72 72.33
N TYR A 461 -1.64 48.31 72.18
CA TYR A 461 -0.56 49.08 71.56
C TYR A 461 0.04 48.33 70.37
N HIS A 462 0.40 49.03 69.30
CA HIS A 462 0.83 48.43 68.02
C HIS A 462 2.32 48.55 67.74
N THR A 463 3.05 49.20 68.65
CA THR A 463 4.51 49.23 68.64
C THR A 463 5.05 48.90 70.03
N ILE A 464 6.27 48.38 70.08
CA ILE A 464 6.96 48.11 71.35
C ILE A 464 7.21 49.42 72.12
N ALA A 465 7.46 50.52 71.42
CA ALA A 465 7.71 51.83 72.04
C ALA A 465 6.47 52.33 72.81
N GLU A 466 5.30 52.34 72.16
CA GLU A 466 4.04 52.76 72.81
C GLU A 466 3.70 51.85 73.99
N ALA A 467 3.92 50.54 73.86
CA ALA A 467 3.70 49.59 74.93
C ALA A 467 4.64 49.84 76.13
N LEU A 468 5.93 50.11 75.90
CA LEU A 468 6.89 50.40 76.97
C LEU A 468 6.58 51.72 77.68
N ASP A 469 6.21 52.76 76.94
CA ASP A 469 5.80 54.05 77.52
C ASP A 469 4.54 53.90 78.38
N ALA A 470 3.56 53.11 77.91
CA ALA A 470 2.36 52.80 78.67
C ALA A 470 2.68 52.04 79.96
N LEU A 471 3.56 51.03 79.90
CA LEU A 471 3.99 50.26 81.08
C LEU A 471 4.67 51.16 82.13
N ALA A 472 5.50 52.11 81.69
CA ALA A 472 6.18 53.06 82.58
C ALA A 472 5.19 53.99 83.32
N GLY A 473 4.01 54.24 82.75
CA GLY A 473 2.97 55.07 83.37
C GLY A 473 2.20 54.43 84.52
N LEU A 474 2.30 53.11 84.75
CA LEU A 474 1.51 52.40 85.77
C LEU A 474 2.04 52.54 87.22
N SER A 475 3.19 53.15 87.45
CA SER A 475 3.91 53.04 88.73
C SER A 475 3.48 54.01 89.85
N GLY A 476 2.22 54.46 89.97
CA GLY A 476 1.91 55.46 91.01
C GLY A 476 0.48 55.84 91.39
N SER A 477 -0.57 55.13 90.98
CA SER A 477 -1.95 55.65 91.17
C SER A 477 -2.91 54.69 91.85
N ASP A 478 -2.68 54.34 93.12
CA ASP A 478 -3.82 53.96 93.98
C ASP A 478 -4.43 55.25 94.56
N PRO A 479 -5.65 55.64 94.15
CA PRO A 479 -6.29 56.88 94.60
C PRO A 479 -6.65 56.87 96.09
N ASN A 480 -6.57 55.72 96.78
CA ASN A 480 -6.84 55.60 98.21
C ASN A 480 -5.57 55.54 99.07
N ALA A 481 -4.39 55.54 98.46
CA ALA A 481 -3.12 55.57 99.20
C ALA A 481 -2.87 56.99 99.75
N VAL A 482 -2.52 57.09 101.03
CA VAL A 482 -1.97 58.33 101.59
C VAL A 482 -0.53 58.45 101.09
N SER A 483 -0.28 59.47 100.28
CA SER A 483 1.05 59.79 99.76
C SER A 483 1.64 60.97 100.52
N TYR A 484 2.98 61.05 100.53
CA TYR A 484 3.67 62.27 100.90
C TYR A 484 3.35 63.36 99.87
N ASP A 485 3.35 64.62 100.30
CA ASP A 485 3.30 65.73 99.37
C ASP A 485 4.53 65.66 98.44
N GLU A 486 4.49 66.32 97.27
CA GLU A 486 5.46 66.16 96.17
C GLU A 486 6.93 66.58 96.48
N ASP A 487 7.33 66.64 97.74
CA ASP A 487 8.69 66.92 98.19
C ASP A 487 9.52 65.62 98.40
N SER A 488 10.79 65.66 97.98
CA SER A 488 11.72 64.54 98.15
C SER A 488 12.01 64.20 99.61
N ASP A 489 11.79 65.17 100.50
CA ASP A 489 12.15 65.07 101.92
C ASP A 489 11.09 64.29 102.74
N LYS A 490 9.88 64.07 102.18
CA LYS A 490 8.79 63.28 102.82
C LYS A 490 8.38 63.78 104.20
N ASP A 491 8.56 65.07 104.45
CA ASP A 491 8.29 65.67 105.75
C ASP A 491 6.81 66.02 105.94
N THR A 492 6.02 66.10 104.87
CA THR A 492 4.61 66.49 104.92
C THR A 492 3.69 65.52 104.19
N VAL A 493 2.49 65.38 104.76
CA VAL A 493 1.36 64.68 104.17
C VAL A 493 0.16 65.62 104.28
N THR A 494 -0.36 66.09 103.15
CA THR A 494 -1.62 66.83 103.13
C THR A 494 -2.77 65.86 102.96
N LEU A 495 -3.50 65.62 104.03
CA LEU A 495 -4.69 64.80 103.99
C LEU A 495 -5.83 65.55 103.29
N GLY A 496 -6.52 64.88 102.37
CA GLY A 496 -7.61 65.47 101.59
C GLY A 496 -8.87 65.82 102.40
N GLY A 497 -9.95 66.17 101.68
CA GLY A 497 -11.27 66.48 102.26
C GLY A 497 -11.45 67.96 102.60
N THR A 498 -12.50 68.59 102.08
CA THR A 498 -12.76 70.04 102.26
C THR A 498 -13.03 70.47 103.71
N ASN A 499 -13.34 69.51 104.59
CA ASN A 499 -13.54 69.73 106.03
C ASN A 499 -12.40 69.11 106.87
N GLY A 500 -11.28 68.74 106.24
CA GLY A 500 -10.23 67.90 106.82
C GLY A 500 -10.58 66.41 106.82
N THR A 501 -9.57 65.57 107.00
CA THR A 501 -9.71 64.11 107.13
C THR A 501 -9.59 63.71 108.59
N LEU A 502 -10.53 62.90 109.09
CA LEU A 502 -10.44 62.33 110.43
C LEU A 502 -9.45 61.16 110.43
N LEU A 503 -8.37 61.26 111.20
CA LEU A 503 -7.52 60.11 111.52
C LEU A 503 -8.13 59.34 112.69
N GLN A 504 -8.70 58.17 112.39
CA GLN A 504 -9.22 57.26 113.40
C GLN A 504 -8.23 56.13 113.69
N ASN A 505 -8.39 55.48 114.84
CA ASN A 505 -7.54 54.38 115.30
C ASN A 505 -6.06 54.76 115.56
N VAL A 506 -5.81 56.02 115.91
CA VAL A 506 -4.49 56.46 116.41
C VAL A 506 -4.32 55.93 117.84
N THR A 507 -3.39 55.00 118.02
CA THR A 507 -3.01 54.48 119.35
C THR A 507 -2.33 55.59 120.15
N ALA A 508 -2.44 55.55 121.49
CA ALA A 508 -1.82 56.56 122.34
C ALA A 508 -0.30 56.59 122.12
N GLY A 509 0.22 57.71 121.62
CA GLY A 509 1.65 57.90 121.36
C GLY A 509 2.47 58.04 122.63
N SER A 510 3.80 57.95 122.56
CA SER A 510 4.62 58.29 123.72
C SER A 510 4.53 59.80 124.03
N VAL A 511 4.40 60.18 125.30
CA VAL A 511 4.48 61.59 125.74
C VAL A 511 5.85 61.82 126.40
N ALA A 512 6.85 62.14 125.58
CA ALA A 512 8.23 62.43 125.95
C ALA A 512 8.77 63.58 125.08
N ASP A 513 9.87 64.23 125.49
CA ASP A 513 10.42 65.42 124.81
C ASP A 513 11.03 65.14 123.42
N ASP A 514 11.38 63.89 123.13
CA ASP A 514 11.89 63.41 121.85
C ASP A 514 10.86 62.59 121.04
N SER A 515 9.62 62.47 121.53
CA SER A 515 8.58 61.70 120.85
C SER A 515 8.10 62.38 119.57
N MET A 516 8.10 61.62 118.47
CA MET A 516 7.53 62.00 117.18
C MET A 516 6.19 61.28 116.92
N ASP A 517 5.66 60.59 117.92
CA ASP A 517 4.38 59.89 117.80
C ASP A 517 3.22 60.89 117.77
N ALA A 518 2.21 60.59 116.96
CA ALA A 518 0.95 61.32 117.05
C ALA A 518 0.26 61.00 118.40
N ILE A 519 -0.15 62.04 119.13
CA ILE A 519 -0.99 61.87 120.31
C ILE A 519 -2.46 61.72 119.90
N ASN A 520 -3.23 60.95 120.66
CA ASN A 520 -4.65 60.79 120.42
C ASN A 520 -5.51 61.57 121.43
N GLY A 521 -6.82 61.60 121.20
CA GLY A 521 -7.76 62.35 122.03
C GLY A 521 -7.81 61.90 123.49
N SER A 522 -7.55 60.63 123.81
CA SER A 522 -7.55 60.16 125.21
C SER A 522 -6.38 60.73 126.00
N GLN A 523 -5.21 60.92 125.37
CA GLN A 523 -4.04 61.48 126.05
C GLN A 523 -4.20 62.97 126.36
N LEU A 524 -4.83 63.73 125.45
CA LEU A 524 -5.18 65.12 125.71
C LEU A 524 -6.27 65.22 126.79
N PHE A 525 -7.24 64.30 126.76
CA PHE A 525 -8.27 64.20 127.78
C PHE A 525 -7.69 63.91 129.17
N ASP A 526 -6.75 62.96 129.28
CA ASP A 526 -6.09 62.64 130.55
C ASP A 526 -5.29 63.83 131.11
N THR A 527 -4.65 64.61 130.23
CA THR A 527 -3.97 65.85 130.61
C THR A 527 -4.98 66.89 131.14
N ALA A 528 -6.09 67.09 130.44
CA ALA A 528 -7.17 67.97 130.89
C ALA A 528 -7.78 67.50 132.22
N LEU A 529 -7.93 66.18 132.41
CA LEU A 529 -8.43 65.58 133.64
C LEU A 529 -7.48 65.82 134.81
N SER A 530 -6.16 65.69 134.59
CA SER A 530 -5.15 66.02 135.59
C SER A 530 -5.25 67.49 136.04
N ILE A 531 -5.48 68.40 135.10
CA ILE A 531 -5.64 69.83 135.39
C ILE A 531 -6.92 70.06 136.22
N ALA A 532 -8.06 69.51 135.81
CA ALA A 532 -9.34 69.61 136.53
C ALA A 532 -9.23 69.08 137.97
N THR A 533 -8.56 67.94 138.15
CA THR A 533 -8.34 67.33 139.48
C THR A 533 -7.48 68.22 140.39
N THR A 534 -6.49 68.91 139.81
CA THR A 534 -5.58 69.80 140.56
C THR A 534 -6.28 71.11 140.98
N LEU A 535 -7.17 71.62 140.14
CA LEU A 535 -7.98 72.82 140.40
C LEU A 535 -8.97 72.63 141.58
N GLY A 536 -9.41 71.40 141.85
CA GLY A 536 -10.30 71.08 142.97
C GLY A 536 -11.72 71.64 142.79
N GLY A 537 -12.56 71.58 143.84
CA GLY A 537 -13.90 72.17 143.83
C GLY A 537 -14.85 71.61 142.76
N ASN A 538 -14.94 70.29 142.57
CA ASN A 538 -15.81 69.67 141.54
C ASN A 538 -15.55 70.11 140.08
N ALA A 539 -14.38 70.68 139.74
CA ALA A 539 -14.01 70.91 138.35
C ALA A 539 -13.98 69.59 137.54
N THR A 540 -14.51 69.60 136.32
CA THR A 540 -14.59 68.43 135.42
C THR A 540 -14.08 68.76 134.00
N VAL A 541 -13.82 67.72 133.20
CA VAL A 541 -13.48 67.86 131.76
C VAL A 541 -14.76 67.76 130.93
N ASN A 542 -15.00 68.74 130.07
CA ASN A 542 -16.11 68.79 129.13
C ASN A 542 -15.86 67.89 127.90
N ALA A 543 -16.93 67.59 127.15
CA ALA A 543 -16.84 66.74 125.95
C ALA A 543 -15.97 67.30 124.82
N ASP A 544 -15.68 68.61 124.84
CA ASP A 544 -14.78 69.29 123.90
C ASP A 544 -13.31 69.35 124.39
N GLY A 545 -13.01 68.74 125.54
CA GLY A 545 -11.69 68.71 126.16
C GLY A 545 -11.35 69.90 127.06
N THR A 546 -12.26 70.87 127.23
CA THR A 546 -12.04 72.02 128.13
C THR A 546 -12.29 71.66 129.61
N VAL A 547 -11.67 72.37 130.55
CA VAL A 547 -11.83 72.17 132.01
C VAL A 547 -12.79 73.20 132.59
N SER A 548 -13.78 72.79 133.39
CA SER A 548 -14.72 73.69 134.06
C SER A 548 -14.12 74.41 135.27
N GLU A 549 -14.69 75.54 135.67
CA GLU A 549 -14.25 76.29 136.85
C GLU A 549 -14.55 75.53 138.17
N PRO A 550 -13.72 75.69 139.23
CA PRO A 550 -14.00 75.16 140.57
C PRO A 550 -15.21 75.82 141.22
N VAL A 551 -16.05 75.04 141.91
CA VAL A 551 -17.30 75.42 142.58
C VAL A 551 -17.26 75.21 144.09
#